data_AF-A0A942BAV2-F1
#
_entry.id   AF-A0A942BAV2-F1
#
_cell.length_a   1.000
_cell.length_b   1.000
_cell.length_c   1.000
_cell.angle_alpha   90.00
_cell.angle_beta   90.00
_cell.angle_gamma   90.00
#
_symmetry.space_group_name_H-M   'P 1'
#
loop_
_entity.id
_entity.type
_entity.pdbx_description
1 polymer ?
#
loop_
_entity_poly.entity_id
_entity_poly.type
_entity_poly.pdbx_seq_one_letter_code
_entity_poly.pdbx_strand_id
1 'polypeptide(L)'
;QGFIFENKVVGGSVPKEYIPPIEKGVKEALLAGVMAGYPVVDVKVAVTGGSYHEVDSNENAFKQAGIIGFREAMRKAKPILKEPIMHVEITTPEQNVGDVVGDLNSRRGRIENMDAAPGGVTIVNSHVPLAEMFGYVTTLRSLTQGRATPNVTPSHYEEVPNNIAKEIMDKAATS
;
A
#
# COMPACT_ATOMS: atom_id res chain seq x y z
N GLN A 1 0.38 -2.68 -11.20
CA GLN A 1 0.39 -2.03 -12.54
C GLN A 1 0.36 -0.54 -12.26
N GLY A 2 1.27 0.28 -12.80
CA GLY A 2 1.49 1.65 -12.29
C GLY A 2 0.35 2.67 -12.56
N PHE A 3 0.65 3.94 -12.30
CA PHE A 3 -0.20 5.07 -12.68
C PHE A 3 -0.29 5.20 -14.21
N ILE A 4 -1.50 5.32 -14.74
CA ILE A 4 -1.77 5.56 -16.16
C ILE A 4 -2.57 6.85 -16.30
N PHE A 5 -2.12 7.76 -17.15
CA PHE A 5 -2.83 9.00 -17.50
C PHE A 5 -3.29 8.96 -18.96
N GLU A 6 -4.56 9.26 -19.20
CA GLU A 6 -5.14 9.32 -20.54
C GLU A 6 -5.79 10.69 -20.82
N ASN A 7 -5.49 11.25 -21.99
CA ASN A 7 -6.23 12.38 -22.52
C ASN A 7 -7.38 11.88 -23.42
N LYS A 8 -8.63 12.11 -22.99
CA LYS A 8 -9.85 11.83 -23.75
C LYS A 8 -10.62 13.11 -24.12
N VAL A 9 -9.99 14.27 -24.02
CA VAL A 9 -10.61 15.55 -24.40
C VAL A 9 -10.87 15.56 -25.91
N VAL A 10 -12.11 15.89 -26.29
CA VAL A 10 -12.57 16.03 -27.67
C VAL A 10 -13.04 17.45 -27.93
N GLY A 11 -12.94 17.91 -29.17
CA GLY A 11 -13.48 19.22 -29.58
C GLY A 11 -12.74 20.45 -29.08
N GLY A 12 -11.53 20.30 -28.50
CA GLY A 12 -10.68 21.43 -28.11
C GLY A 12 -11.15 22.20 -26.86
N SER A 13 -12.03 21.62 -26.04
CA SER A 13 -12.56 22.28 -24.84
C SER A 13 -11.49 22.58 -23.78
N VAL A 14 -10.36 21.87 -23.84
CA VAL A 14 -9.14 22.13 -23.10
C VAL A 14 -7.97 22.18 -24.10
N PRO A 15 -7.24 23.30 -24.20
CA PRO A 15 -6.03 23.40 -25.01
C PRO A 15 -4.99 22.34 -24.64
N LYS A 16 -4.28 21.80 -25.64
CA LYS A 16 -3.37 20.67 -25.45
C LYS A 16 -2.21 21.02 -24.52
N GLU A 17 -1.79 22.28 -24.47
CA GLU A 17 -0.75 22.77 -23.58
C GLU A 17 -1.11 22.66 -22.08
N TYR A 18 -2.40 22.58 -21.74
CA TYR A 18 -2.85 22.45 -20.35
C TYR A 18 -3.04 21.00 -19.89
N ILE A 19 -2.93 20.03 -20.79
CA ILE A 19 -3.01 18.60 -20.44
C ILE A 19 -1.84 18.16 -19.55
N PRO A 20 -0.56 18.47 -19.85
CA PRO A 20 0.56 18.11 -18.97
C PRO A 20 0.48 18.77 -17.56
N PRO A 21 0.08 20.04 -17.41
CA PRO A 21 -0.23 20.63 -16.11
C PRO A 21 -1.29 19.86 -15.30
N ILE A 22 -2.38 19.42 -15.94
CA ILE A 22 -3.40 18.58 -15.26
C ILE A 22 -2.76 17.27 -14.78
N GLU A 23 -2.00 16.59 -15.64
CA GLU A 23 -1.30 15.34 -15.27
C GLU A 23 -0.35 15.56 -14.09
N LYS A 24 0.39 16.68 -14.08
CA LYS A 24 1.27 17.04 -12.96
C LYS A 24 0.48 17.23 -11.66
N GLY A 25 -0.66 17.90 -11.73
CA GLY A 25 -1.57 18.05 -10.59
C GLY A 25 -2.09 16.70 -10.07
N VAL A 26 -2.48 15.80 -10.98
CA VAL A 26 -2.88 14.43 -10.62
C VAL A 26 -1.73 13.70 -9.92
N LYS A 27 -0.50 13.75 -10.46
CA LYS A 27 0.70 13.15 -9.84
C LYS A 27 0.99 13.68 -8.44
N GLU A 28 0.87 14.99 -8.24
CA GLU A 28 1.03 15.60 -6.91
C GLU A 28 -0.04 15.08 -5.93
N ALA A 29 -1.29 15.00 -6.36
CA ALA A 29 -2.38 14.48 -5.54
C ALA A 29 -2.26 12.97 -5.27
N LEU A 30 -1.73 12.19 -6.21
CA LEU A 30 -1.40 10.77 -6.02
C LEU A 30 -0.38 10.57 -4.91
N LEU A 31 0.69 11.37 -4.90
CA LEU A 31 1.75 11.29 -3.90
C LEU A 31 1.31 11.80 -2.53
N ALA A 32 0.52 12.89 -2.50
CA ALA A 32 -0.03 13.43 -1.26
C ALA A 32 -1.05 12.50 -0.59
N GLY A 33 -1.65 11.59 -1.38
CA GLY A 33 -2.66 10.67 -0.90
C GLY A 33 -4.04 11.29 -0.76
N VAL A 34 -5.05 10.42 -0.79
CA VAL A 34 -6.47 10.80 -0.57
C VAL A 34 -7.02 10.18 0.72
N MET A 35 -6.39 9.11 1.22
CA MET A 35 -6.72 8.45 2.47
C MET A 35 -5.51 8.46 3.40
N ALA A 36 -5.67 9.06 4.58
CA ALA A 36 -4.65 9.11 5.65
C ALA A 36 -3.24 9.56 5.19
N GLY A 37 -3.15 10.33 4.10
CA GLY A 37 -1.88 10.81 3.55
C GLY A 37 -1.04 9.75 2.82
N TYR A 38 -1.56 8.54 2.59
CA TYR A 38 -0.81 7.49 1.89
C TYR A 38 -0.87 7.63 0.37
N PRO A 39 0.24 7.41 -0.34
CA PRO A 39 0.26 7.46 -1.79
C PRO A 39 -0.74 6.51 -2.43
N VAL A 40 -1.39 6.97 -3.49
CA VAL A 40 -2.32 6.15 -4.28
C VAL A 40 -1.56 5.43 -5.38
N VAL A 41 -1.78 4.11 -5.50
CA VAL A 41 -1.15 3.23 -6.49
C VAL A 41 -2.20 2.48 -7.31
N ASP A 42 -1.78 1.90 -8.44
CA ASP A 42 -2.61 1.08 -9.32
C ASP A 42 -3.89 1.77 -9.84
N VAL A 43 -3.78 3.03 -10.29
CA VAL A 43 -4.91 3.80 -10.83
C VAL A 43 -4.70 4.28 -12.26
N LYS A 44 -5.82 4.34 -12.99
CA LYS A 44 -5.93 4.94 -14.32
C LYS A 44 -6.80 6.18 -14.24
N VAL A 45 -6.26 7.33 -14.67
CA VAL A 45 -6.96 8.62 -14.67
C VAL A 45 -7.12 9.10 -16.09
N ALA A 46 -8.33 9.48 -16.46
CA ALA A 46 -8.62 10.03 -17.78
C ALA A 46 -9.22 11.44 -17.65
N VAL A 47 -8.63 12.41 -18.37
CA VAL A 47 -9.23 13.73 -18.54
C VAL A 47 -10.22 13.65 -19.69
N THR A 48 -11.50 13.83 -19.40
CA THR A 48 -12.58 13.68 -20.39
C THR A 48 -13.07 15.00 -20.98
N GLY A 49 -12.79 16.13 -20.32
CA GLY A 49 -13.24 17.44 -20.77
C GLY A 49 -12.94 18.53 -19.73
N GLY A 50 -13.38 19.74 -20.04
CA GLY A 50 -13.17 20.94 -19.24
C GLY A 50 -13.48 22.20 -20.04
N SER A 51 -13.26 23.36 -19.44
CA SER A 51 -13.42 24.68 -20.05
C SER A 51 -12.22 25.56 -19.71
N TYR A 52 -11.93 26.53 -20.56
CA TYR A 52 -10.89 27.53 -20.33
C TYR A 52 -11.38 28.94 -20.66
N HIS A 53 -10.67 29.93 -20.14
CA HIS A 53 -10.87 31.35 -20.42
C HIS A 53 -9.52 31.94 -20.84
N GLU A 54 -9.45 32.66 -21.96
CA GLU A 54 -8.18 33.07 -22.60
C GLU A 54 -7.28 33.90 -21.69
N VAL A 55 -7.86 34.73 -20.81
CA VAL A 55 -7.09 35.67 -19.98
C VAL A 55 -6.75 35.09 -18.61
N ASP A 56 -7.66 34.30 -18.03
CA ASP A 56 -7.53 33.84 -16.64
C ASP A 56 -6.93 32.43 -16.53
N SER A 57 -6.95 31.68 -17.62
CA SER A 57 -6.41 30.32 -17.64
C SER A 57 -4.89 30.32 -17.76
N ASN A 58 -4.26 29.57 -16.87
CA ASN A 58 -2.82 29.41 -16.84
C ASN A 58 -2.46 27.98 -16.37
N GLU A 59 -1.20 27.62 -16.54
CA GLU A 59 -0.68 26.30 -16.16
C GLU A 59 -1.00 25.95 -14.70
N ASN A 60 -0.81 26.90 -13.77
CA ASN A 60 -1.05 26.64 -12.35
C ASN A 60 -2.53 26.38 -12.07
N ALA A 61 -3.45 27.13 -12.71
CA ALA A 61 -4.89 26.91 -12.56
C ALA A 61 -5.29 25.49 -12.99
N PHE A 62 -4.79 25.01 -14.13
CA PHE A 62 -5.05 23.65 -14.62
C PHE A 62 -4.38 22.57 -13.77
N LYS A 63 -3.20 22.85 -13.20
CA LYS A 63 -2.58 21.97 -12.20
C LYS A 63 -3.45 21.81 -10.95
N GLN A 64 -3.94 22.93 -10.41
CA GLN A 64 -4.85 22.91 -9.25
C GLN A 64 -6.17 22.21 -9.57
N ALA A 65 -6.73 22.43 -10.77
CA ALA A 65 -7.91 21.71 -11.23
C ALA A 65 -7.67 20.19 -11.30
N GLY A 66 -6.50 19.75 -11.74
CA GLY A 66 -6.09 18.34 -11.71
C GLY A 66 -6.04 17.75 -10.30
N ILE A 67 -5.48 18.49 -9.33
CA ILE A 67 -5.43 18.08 -7.91
C ILE A 67 -6.84 17.91 -7.35
N ILE A 68 -7.68 18.94 -7.51
CA ILE A 68 -9.03 18.97 -6.96
C ILE A 68 -9.89 17.88 -7.62
N GLY A 69 -9.87 17.82 -8.95
CA GLY A 69 -10.61 16.83 -9.73
C GLY A 69 -10.24 15.40 -9.36
N PHE A 70 -8.94 15.11 -9.18
CA PHE A 70 -8.49 13.80 -8.74
C PHE A 70 -9.01 13.43 -7.35
N ARG A 71 -8.91 14.35 -6.37
CA ARG A 71 -9.40 14.10 -5.00
C ARG A 71 -10.89 13.80 -4.96
N GLU A 72 -11.70 14.57 -5.70
CA GLU A 72 -13.15 14.34 -5.79
C GLU A 72 -13.48 13.01 -6.48
N ALA A 73 -12.80 12.68 -7.57
CA ALA A 73 -12.98 11.42 -8.27
C ALA A 73 -12.62 10.23 -7.37
N MET A 74 -11.50 10.32 -6.65
CA MET A 74 -11.08 9.28 -5.72
C MET A 74 -12.08 9.07 -4.60
N ARG A 75 -12.62 10.12 -3.97
CA ARG A 75 -13.65 9.94 -2.92
C ARG A 75 -14.87 9.14 -3.41
N LYS A 76 -15.27 9.33 -4.67
CA LYS A 76 -16.37 8.59 -5.30
C LYS A 76 -15.99 7.16 -5.69
N ALA A 77 -14.70 6.92 -5.98
CA ALA A 77 -14.16 5.62 -6.35
C ALA A 77 -14.01 4.64 -5.17
N LYS A 78 -14.27 5.09 -3.93
CA LYS A 78 -14.19 4.28 -2.70
C LYS A 78 -12.81 3.60 -2.55
N PRO A 79 -11.72 4.38 -2.38
CA PRO A 79 -10.39 3.84 -2.21
C PRO A 79 -10.33 2.95 -0.97
N ILE A 80 -9.42 1.98 -1.03
CA ILE A 80 -9.10 1.06 0.06
C ILE A 80 -7.65 1.27 0.49
N LEU A 81 -7.36 1.03 1.76
CA LEU A 81 -5.98 0.98 2.25
C LEU A 81 -5.39 -0.38 1.90
N LYS A 82 -4.14 -0.36 1.47
CA LYS A 82 -3.33 -1.57 1.28
C LYS A 82 -2.17 -1.57 2.27
N GLU A 83 -1.87 -2.72 2.86
CA GLU A 83 -0.68 -2.92 3.69
C GLU A 83 0.33 -3.83 2.98
N PRO A 84 1.64 -3.60 3.18
CA PRO A 84 2.68 -4.47 2.66
C PRO A 84 2.73 -5.76 3.49
N ILE A 85 2.67 -6.89 2.79
CA ILE A 85 2.81 -8.24 3.33
C ILE A 85 4.21 -8.75 3.04
N MET A 86 4.83 -9.30 4.08
CA MET A 86 6.15 -9.90 4.02
C MET A 86 6.02 -11.42 3.90
N HIS A 87 6.83 -12.03 3.05
CA HIS A 87 7.10 -13.45 3.13
C HIS A 87 8.13 -13.67 4.24
N VAL A 88 7.78 -14.51 5.21
CA VAL A 88 8.55 -14.79 6.42
C VAL A 88 8.81 -16.28 6.45
N GLU A 89 10.08 -16.64 6.25
CA GLU A 89 10.59 -17.99 6.34
C GLU A 89 11.36 -18.12 7.66
N ILE A 90 11.01 -19.11 8.48
CA ILE A 90 11.67 -19.33 9.78
C ILE A 90 12.15 -20.76 9.84
N THR A 91 13.46 -20.93 9.94
CA THR A 91 14.05 -22.23 10.27
C THR A 91 14.16 -22.34 11.79
N THR A 92 13.57 -23.37 12.38
CA THR A 92 13.53 -23.58 13.84
C THR A 92 13.59 -25.07 14.19
N PRO A 93 14.13 -25.48 15.35
CA PRO A 93 14.05 -26.87 15.80
C PRO A 93 12.59 -27.34 15.96
N GLU A 94 12.31 -28.62 15.72
CA GLU A 94 10.94 -29.19 15.79
C GLU A 94 10.21 -28.86 17.10
N GLN A 95 10.92 -28.94 18.22
CA GLN A 95 10.39 -28.64 19.56
C GLN A 95 9.89 -27.20 19.75
N ASN A 96 10.29 -26.27 18.88
CA ASN A 96 9.94 -24.85 18.93
C ASN A 96 8.92 -24.44 17.86
N VAL A 97 8.51 -25.35 16.97
CA VAL A 97 7.58 -25.05 15.88
C VAL A 97 6.24 -24.54 16.41
N GLY A 98 5.70 -25.15 17.47
CA GLY A 98 4.44 -24.73 18.08
C GLY A 98 4.46 -23.27 18.56
N ASP A 99 5.53 -22.86 19.25
CA ASP A 99 5.70 -21.50 19.74
C ASP A 99 5.83 -20.49 18.60
N VAL A 100 6.60 -20.83 17.56
CA VAL A 100 6.80 -19.98 16.37
C VAL A 100 5.49 -19.79 15.61
N VAL A 101 4.74 -20.87 15.37
CA VAL A 101 3.44 -20.81 14.69
C VAL A 101 2.42 -20.03 15.53
N GLY A 102 2.43 -20.20 16.85
CA GLY A 102 1.59 -19.44 17.77
C GLY A 102 1.83 -17.94 17.68
N ASP A 103 3.10 -17.51 17.73
CA ASP A 103 3.45 -16.09 17.63
C ASP A 103 3.12 -15.51 16.24
N LEU A 104 3.42 -16.23 15.16
CA LEU A 104 3.04 -15.80 13.80
C LEU A 104 1.53 -15.58 13.65
N ASN A 105 0.71 -16.52 14.15
CA ASN A 105 -0.75 -16.37 14.12
C ASN A 105 -1.22 -15.15 14.95
N SER A 106 -0.61 -14.90 16.10
CA SER A 106 -0.93 -13.73 16.93
C SER A 106 -0.65 -12.39 16.21
N ARG A 107 0.27 -12.42 15.24
CA ARG A 107 0.69 -11.30 14.39
C ARG A 107 -0.07 -11.23 13.07
N ARG A 108 -1.27 -11.81 12.99
CA ARG A 108 -2.07 -11.93 11.75
C ARG A 108 -1.33 -12.65 10.62
N GLY A 109 -0.34 -13.47 10.95
CA GLY A 109 0.39 -14.27 9.99
C GLY A 109 -0.46 -15.41 9.45
N ARG A 110 -0.37 -15.65 8.13
CA ARG A 110 -0.95 -16.83 7.48
C ARG A 110 0.17 -17.81 7.15
N ILE A 111 0.15 -18.98 7.80
CA ILE A 111 1.07 -20.07 7.46
C ILE A 111 0.73 -20.58 6.06
N GLU A 112 1.73 -20.68 5.21
CA GLU A 112 1.60 -21.23 3.85
C GLU A 112 1.88 -22.74 3.87
N ASN A 113 3.07 -23.10 4.35
CA ASN A 113 3.48 -24.49 4.50
C ASN A 113 4.56 -24.62 5.59
N MET A 114 4.82 -25.87 5.97
CA MET A 114 5.89 -26.24 6.88
C MET A 114 6.65 -27.41 6.27
N ASP A 115 7.94 -27.22 6.03
CA ASP A 115 8.81 -28.22 5.41
C ASP A 115 9.82 -28.75 6.44
N ALA A 116 9.95 -30.07 6.52
CA ALA A 116 11.01 -30.68 7.30
C ALA A 116 12.35 -30.55 6.55
N ALA A 117 13.41 -30.16 7.25
CA ALA A 117 14.75 -30.04 6.69
C ALA A 117 15.76 -30.90 7.49
N PRO A 118 16.90 -31.26 6.88
CA PRO A 118 17.92 -32.07 7.54
C PRO A 118 18.41 -31.45 8.85
N GLY A 119 18.70 -32.29 9.85
CA GLY A 119 19.20 -31.84 11.15
C GLY A 119 18.12 -31.58 12.20
N GLY A 120 16.89 -32.08 12.00
CA GLY A 120 15.81 -31.97 12.99
C GLY A 120 15.23 -30.56 13.11
N VAL A 121 15.22 -29.82 12.00
CA VAL A 121 14.68 -28.47 11.91
C VAL A 121 13.51 -28.44 10.93
N THR A 122 12.59 -27.52 11.18
CA THR A 122 11.43 -27.24 10.35
C THR A 122 11.53 -25.82 9.81
N ILE A 123 11.22 -25.66 8.54
CA ILE A 123 11.09 -24.38 7.87
C ILE A 123 9.60 -24.04 7.85
N VAL A 124 9.23 -22.93 8.48
CA VAL A 124 7.86 -22.40 8.50
C VAL A 124 7.79 -21.22 7.55
N ASN A 125 7.04 -21.36 6.45
CA ASN A 125 6.78 -20.27 5.52
C ASN A 125 5.44 -19.62 5.84
N SER A 126 5.43 -18.29 5.85
CA SER A 126 4.24 -17.53 6.21
C SER A 126 4.21 -16.17 5.53
N HIS A 127 3.00 -15.61 5.46
CA HIS A 127 2.76 -14.24 5.02
C HIS A 127 2.32 -13.42 6.23
N VAL A 128 3.06 -12.37 6.57
CA VAL A 128 2.80 -11.54 7.75
C VAL A 128 2.79 -10.07 7.37
N PRO A 129 1.80 -9.28 7.83
CA PRO A 129 1.81 -7.83 7.61
C PRO A 129 3.04 -7.18 8.23
N LEU A 130 3.73 -6.30 7.48
CA LEU A 130 4.96 -5.66 7.95
C LEU A 130 4.76 -4.87 9.26
N ALA A 131 3.57 -4.30 9.45
CA ALA A 131 3.20 -3.59 10.67
C ALA A 131 3.30 -4.45 11.94
N GLU A 132 3.18 -5.78 11.81
CA GLU A 132 3.24 -6.74 12.92
C GLU A 132 4.65 -7.32 13.12
N MET A 133 5.60 -7.00 12.23
CA MET A 133 6.95 -7.56 12.24
C MET A 133 7.97 -6.72 13.01
N PHE A 134 7.59 -5.54 13.49
CA PHE A 134 8.48 -4.71 14.30
C PHE A 134 8.89 -5.43 15.59
N GLY A 135 10.20 -5.56 15.82
CA GLY A 135 10.76 -6.27 16.98
C GLY A 135 10.73 -7.80 16.87
N TYR A 136 10.28 -8.37 15.75
CA TYR A 136 10.08 -9.81 15.59
C TYR A 136 11.33 -10.65 15.87
N VAL A 137 12.50 -10.21 15.40
CA VAL A 137 13.78 -10.93 15.59
C VAL A 137 14.10 -11.13 17.08
N THR A 138 13.81 -10.13 17.92
CA THR A 138 14.03 -10.20 19.36
C THR A 138 13.06 -11.19 20.00
N THR A 139 11.78 -11.13 19.65
CA THR A 139 10.75 -12.07 20.14
C THR A 139 11.08 -13.51 19.74
N LEU A 140 11.42 -13.75 18.47
CA LEU A 140 11.79 -15.06 17.96
C LEU A 140 13.00 -15.65 18.68
N ARG A 141 14.02 -14.83 18.96
CA ARG A 141 15.18 -15.26 19.74
C ARG A 141 14.78 -15.71 21.14
N SER A 142 13.90 -14.98 21.83
CA SER A 142 13.41 -15.36 23.15
C SER A 142 12.60 -16.66 23.13
N LEU A 143 11.68 -16.80 22.17
CA LEU A 143 10.83 -18.00 22.03
C LEU A 143 11.65 -19.27 21.76
N THR A 144 12.72 -19.13 20.98
CA THR A 144 13.48 -20.29 20.47
C THR A 144 14.82 -20.49 21.17
N GLN A 145 15.09 -19.69 22.21
CA GLN A 145 16.40 -19.63 22.89
C GLN A 145 17.55 -19.34 21.92
N GLY A 146 17.27 -18.55 20.89
CA GLY A 146 18.21 -18.16 19.83
C GLY A 146 18.51 -19.23 18.80
N ARG A 147 17.71 -20.30 18.72
CA ARG A 147 17.94 -21.43 17.80
C ARG A 147 17.18 -21.30 16.48
N ALA A 148 16.31 -20.30 16.34
CA ALA A 148 15.63 -20.02 15.08
C ALA A 148 16.26 -18.87 14.30
N THR A 149 16.18 -18.99 12.98
CA THR A 149 16.69 -18.01 12.02
C THR A 149 15.54 -17.55 11.13
N PRO A 150 15.22 -16.23 11.12
CA PRO A 150 14.24 -15.67 10.21
C PRO A 150 14.88 -15.20 8.91
N ASN A 151 14.14 -15.32 7.82
CA ASN A 151 14.38 -14.67 6.54
C ASN A 151 13.09 -13.95 6.12
N VAL A 152 13.19 -12.63 5.86
CA VAL A 152 12.03 -11.77 5.62
C VAL A 152 12.22 -11.04 4.31
N THR A 153 11.31 -11.25 3.37
CA THR A 153 11.35 -10.63 2.04
C THR A 153 10.00 -9.98 1.70
N PRO A 154 9.98 -8.89 0.91
CA PRO A 154 8.72 -8.34 0.42
C PRO A 154 7.96 -9.37 -0.42
N SER A 155 6.66 -9.53 -0.18
CA SER A 155 5.81 -10.42 -0.98
C SER A 155 4.88 -9.61 -1.89
N HIS A 156 3.87 -8.95 -1.32
CA HIS A 156 2.88 -8.18 -2.06
C HIS A 156 2.14 -7.19 -1.15
N TYR A 157 1.15 -6.49 -1.70
CA TYR A 157 0.23 -5.65 -0.93
C TYR A 157 -1.14 -6.32 -0.85
N GLU A 158 -1.73 -6.37 0.34
CA GLU A 158 -3.10 -6.84 0.57
C GLU A 158 -3.98 -5.71 1.13
N GLU A 159 -5.29 -5.86 1.04
CA GLU A 159 -6.24 -4.93 1.64
C GLU A 159 -6.16 -4.97 3.16
N VAL A 160 -6.11 -3.78 3.78
CA VAL A 160 -6.11 -3.66 5.23
C VAL A 160 -7.47 -4.08 5.78
N PRO A 161 -7.54 -4.94 6.80
CA PRO A 161 -8.80 -5.28 7.47
C PRO A 161 -9.59 -4.05 7.93
N ASN A 162 -10.91 -4.05 7.73
CA ASN A 162 -11.78 -2.90 7.96
C ASN A 162 -11.65 -2.26 9.36
N ASN A 163 -11.44 -3.07 10.40
CA ASN A 163 -11.23 -2.59 11.77
C ASN A 163 -9.95 -1.76 11.90
N ILE A 164 -8.83 -2.25 11.35
CA ILE A 164 -7.54 -1.56 11.36
C ILE A 164 -7.58 -0.33 10.44
N ALA A 165 -8.19 -0.46 9.26
CA ALA A 165 -8.34 0.64 8.32
C ALA A 165 -9.07 1.84 8.95
N LYS A 166 -10.13 1.58 9.73
CA LYS A 166 -10.86 2.62 10.46
C LYS A 166 -9.97 3.31 11.50
N GLU A 167 -9.22 2.55 12.30
CA GLU A 167 -8.31 3.13 13.29
C GLU A 167 -7.22 4.01 12.68
N ILE A 168 -6.67 3.60 11.53
CA ILE A 168 -5.69 4.39 10.78
C ILE A 168 -6.31 5.71 10.31
N MET A 169 -7.53 5.65 9.78
CA MET A 169 -8.26 6.83 9.32
C MET A 169 -8.60 7.79 10.47
N ASP A 170 -9.03 7.28 11.62
CA ASP A 170 -9.37 8.09 12.80
C ASP A 170 -8.13 8.80 13.37
N LYS A 171 -6.98 8.12 13.44
CA LYS A 171 -5.70 8.71 13.86
C LYS A 171 -5.26 9.82 12.91
N ALA A 172 -5.33 9.58 11.60
CA ALA A 172 -4.95 10.56 10.60
C ALA A 172 -5.86 11.81 10.59
N ALA A 173 -7.13 11.68 10.98
CA ALA A 173 -8.05 12.82 11.08
C ALA A 173 -7.78 13.71 12.31
N THR A 174 -7.07 13.19 13.32
CA THR A 174 -6.75 13.88 14.58
C THR A 174 -5.35 14.51 14.56
N SER A 175 -4.55 14.22 13.53
CA SER A 175 -3.17 14.68 13.33
C SER A 175 -3.11 15.89 12.40
#